data_AF-A0A2D7V085-F1
#
_entry.id   AF-A0A2D7V085-F1
#
_cell.length_a   1.000
_cell.length_b   1.000
_cell.length_c   1.000
_cell.angle_alpha   90.00
_cell.angle_beta   90.00
_cell.angle_gamma   90.00
#
_symmetry.space_group_name_H-M   'P 1'
#
loop_
_entity.id
_entity.type
_entity.pdbx_description
1 polymer ?
#
loop_
_entity_poly.entity_id
_entity_poly.type
_entity_poly.pdbx_seq_one_letter_code
_entity_poly.pdbx_strand_id
1 'polypeptide(L)'
;MRRAMILGVDEAGRGPVIGPIVVAALGIPESEINELTDMGVNDSKVLSPSKRMEIRNKILQRDGWEHHIISFSAEQIDRAMEHENLNSIEVRLFAQAIEGIGSHKVSKLVLDACDVDEARFGRNVTSKLQKFGTDSELISEHKADARHLIVGAASILAKVHRDLEVDRIATECGLDIGSGYPSDPKTKASLTSLISGKIPHNDLRWSWATVKNGWRDAGKGEVPLRPRNSEFISGQTSLDGW
;
A
#
# COMPACT_ATOMS: atom_id res chain seq x y z
N MET A 1 -18.56 -15.39 -23.99
CA MET A 1 -17.40 -14.48 -24.12
C MET A 1 -16.91 -14.15 -22.71
N ARG A 2 -15.60 -14.23 -22.44
CA ARG A 2 -15.06 -13.70 -21.17
C ARG A 2 -15.26 -12.18 -21.18
N ARG A 3 -15.79 -11.59 -20.11
CA ARG A 3 -15.88 -10.14 -19.98
C ARG A 3 -14.46 -9.56 -19.94
N ALA A 4 -14.20 -8.53 -20.73
CA ALA A 4 -12.95 -7.77 -20.65
C ALA A 4 -12.86 -7.14 -19.24
N MET A 5 -11.73 -7.37 -18.56
CA MET A 5 -11.50 -6.92 -17.19
C MET A 5 -10.37 -5.90 -17.18
N ILE A 6 -10.68 -4.72 -16.66
CA ILE A 6 -9.70 -3.68 -16.38
C ILE A 6 -9.26 -3.80 -14.93
N LEU A 7 -7.95 -3.73 -14.69
CA LEU A 7 -7.36 -3.83 -13.37
C LEU A 7 -6.49 -2.59 -13.09
N GLY A 8 -6.74 -1.95 -11.95
CA GLY A 8 -5.97 -0.82 -11.44
C GLY A 8 -5.19 -1.22 -10.19
N VAL A 9 -3.95 -0.74 -10.06
CA VAL A 9 -3.11 -1.00 -8.88
C VAL A 9 -2.47 0.29 -8.41
N ASP A 10 -2.51 0.53 -7.10
CA ASP A 10 -1.84 1.65 -6.45
C ASP A 10 -1.40 1.25 -5.03
N GLU A 11 -0.52 2.05 -4.42
CA GLU A 11 -0.06 1.90 -3.06
C GLU A 11 -0.36 3.09 -2.14
N ALA A 12 -0.33 2.82 -0.85
CA ALA A 12 -0.34 3.83 0.20
C ALA A 12 0.74 3.53 1.24
N GLY A 13 1.38 4.57 1.73
CA GLY A 13 2.33 4.44 2.83
C GLY A 13 3.77 4.12 2.41
N ARG A 14 4.22 4.55 1.23
CA ARG A 14 5.63 4.40 0.83
C ARG A 14 6.63 5.17 1.72
N GLY A 15 6.35 6.45 2.01
CA GLY A 15 7.23 7.36 2.76
C GLY A 15 7.18 7.39 4.32
N PRO A 16 6.09 7.04 5.01
CA PRO A 16 5.97 7.05 6.47
C PRO A 16 7.08 6.32 7.21
N VAL A 17 7.31 6.72 8.46
CA VAL A 17 8.23 6.03 9.39
C VAL A 17 7.52 5.03 10.30
N ILE A 18 6.20 5.15 10.41
CA ILE A 18 5.34 4.28 11.21
C ILE A 18 4.35 3.57 10.28
N GLY A 19 4.15 2.27 10.51
CA GLY A 19 3.13 1.46 9.87
C GLY A 19 3.53 0.89 8.50
N PRO A 20 2.59 0.17 7.86
CA PRO A 20 2.86 -0.63 6.67
C PRO A 20 2.93 0.18 5.37
N ILE A 21 3.44 -0.46 4.32
CA ILE A 21 3.07 -0.16 2.92
C ILE A 21 1.87 -1.03 2.58
N VAL A 22 0.83 -0.43 2.00
CA VAL A 22 -0.36 -1.16 1.55
C VAL A 22 -0.46 -1.04 0.05
N VAL A 23 -0.58 -2.15 -0.66
CA VAL A 23 -0.86 -2.19 -2.11
C VAL A 23 -2.26 -2.75 -2.31
N ALA A 24 -3.06 -2.09 -3.13
CA ALA A 24 -4.38 -2.56 -3.49
C ALA A 24 -4.51 -2.71 -5.00
N ALA A 25 -5.09 -3.83 -5.42
CA ALA A 25 -5.54 -4.07 -6.77
C ALA A 25 -7.07 -4.11 -6.81
N LEU A 26 -7.67 -3.53 -7.84
CA LEU A 26 -9.10 -3.58 -8.12
C LEU A 26 -9.30 -3.98 -9.59
N GLY A 27 -10.01 -5.08 -9.82
CA GLY A 27 -10.38 -5.60 -11.12
C GLY A 27 -11.89 -5.56 -11.31
N ILE A 28 -12.35 -4.91 -12.39
CA ILE A 28 -13.77 -4.75 -12.69
C ILE A 28 -14.04 -5.05 -14.17
N PRO A 29 -15.28 -5.39 -14.56
CA PRO A 29 -15.67 -5.39 -15.96
C PRO A 29 -15.45 -4.02 -16.59
N GLU A 30 -14.78 -3.95 -17.74
CA GLU A 30 -14.45 -2.67 -18.39
C GLU A 30 -15.69 -1.82 -18.71
N SER A 31 -16.82 -2.47 -19.00
CA SER A 31 -18.11 -1.81 -19.22
C SER A 31 -18.66 -1.05 -18.01
N GLU A 32 -18.16 -1.35 -16.81
CA GLU A 32 -18.66 -0.79 -15.53
C GLU A 32 -17.74 0.32 -14.99
N ILE A 33 -16.71 0.73 -15.73
CA ILE A 33 -15.74 1.74 -15.28
C ILE A 33 -16.39 3.08 -14.88
N ASN A 34 -17.46 3.48 -15.56
CA ASN A 34 -18.15 4.74 -15.27
C ASN A 34 -18.89 4.70 -13.92
N GLU A 35 -19.24 3.53 -13.39
CA GLU A 35 -19.86 3.40 -12.08
C GLU A 35 -18.95 3.93 -10.96
N LEU A 36 -17.62 3.88 -11.14
CA LEU A 36 -16.66 4.49 -10.22
C LEU A 36 -16.86 6.01 -10.09
N THR A 37 -17.26 6.67 -11.18
CA THR A 37 -17.61 8.10 -11.14
C THR A 37 -18.86 8.32 -10.31
N ASP A 38 -19.89 7.51 -10.50
CA ASP A 38 -21.15 7.58 -9.73
C ASP A 38 -20.92 7.30 -8.23
N MET A 39 -19.93 6.46 -7.90
CA MET A 39 -19.51 6.22 -6.51
C MET A 39 -18.77 7.42 -5.90
N GLY A 40 -18.17 8.29 -6.73
CA GLY A 40 -17.45 9.50 -6.32
C GLY A 40 -15.92 9.40 -6.36
N VAL A 41 -15.35 8.48 -7.14
CA VAL A 41 -13.88 8.32 -7.28
C VAL A 41 -13.23 9.53 -7.98
N ASN A 42 -13.97 10.24 -8.84
CA ASN A 42 -13.44 11.28 -9.73
C ASN A 42 -13.46 12.72 -9.16
N ASP A 43 -13.37 12.90 -7.84
CA ASP A 43 -13.34 14.27 -7.33
C ASP A 43 -11.91 14.82 -7.52
N SER A 44 -11.75 15.78 -8.43
CA SER A 44 -10.55 16.64 -8.64
C SER A 44 -10.06 17.39 -7.38
N LYS A 45 -10.56 17.00 -6.21
CA LYS A 45 -10.31 17.52 -4.87
C LYS A 45 -9.84 16.37 -3.99
N VAL A 46 -8.94 16.68 -3.06
CA VAL A 46 -8.49 15.73 -2.04
C VAL A 46 -9.70 15.24 -1.23
N LEU A 47 -10.08 13.97 -1.41
CA LEU A 47 -11.22 13.36 -0.71
C LEU A 47 -10.96 13.31 0.81
N SER A 48 -11.99 13.62 1.60
CA SER A 48 -11.93 13.47 3.06
C SER A 48 -11.82 11.98 3.47
N PRO A 49 -11.29 11.66 4.66
CA PRO A 49 -11.23 10.28 5.16
C PRO A 49 -12.60 9.60 5.18
N SER A 50 -13.66 10.31 5.61
CA SER A 50 -15.03 9.79 5.63
C SER A 50 -15.56 9.47 4.24
N LYS A 51 -15.27 10.32 3.24
CA LYS A 51 -15.70 10.08 1.87
C LYS A 51 -14.96 8.90 1.24
N ARG A 52 -13.66 8.77 1.50
CA ARG A 52 -12.88 7.58 1.08
C ARG A 52 -13.45 6.30 1.67
N MET A 53 -13.83 6.30 2.94
CA MET A 53 -14.47 5.15 3.59
C MET A 53 -15.82 4.79 2.95
N GLU A 54 -16.66 5.79 2.65
CA GLU A 54 -17.93 5.58 1.94
C GLU A 54 -17.70 4.91 0.56
N ILE A 55 -16.74 5.44 -0.21
CA ILE A 55 -16.40 4.91 -1.54
C ILE A 55 -15.85 3.48 -1.44
N ARG A 56 -14.92 3.22 -0.50
CA ARG A 56 -14.41 1.87 -0.22
C ARG A 56 -15.58 0.90 0.00
N ASN A 57 -16.52 1.25 0.87
CA ASN A 57 -17.62 0.34 1.20
C ASN A 57 -18.50 0.05 -0.02
N LYS A 58 -18.76 1.05 -0.88
CA LYS A 58 -19.48 0.83 -2.14
C LYS A 58 -18.74 -0.11 -3.10
N ILE A 59 -17.42 0.05 -3.22
CA ILE A 59 -16.56 -0.82 -4.05
C ILE A 59 -16.62 -2.26 -3.54
N LEU A 60 -16.46 -2.47 -2.23
CA LEU A 60 -16.42 -3.80 -1.62
C LEU A 60 -17.76 -4.54 -1.67
N GLN A 61 -18.88 -3.80 -1.74
CA GLN A 61 -20.23 -4.34 -1.84
C GLN A 61 -20.67 -4.61 -3.30
N ARG A 62 -19.82 -4.29 -4.29
CA ARG A 62 -20.20 -4.41 -5.69
C ARG A 62 -19.98 -5.84 -6.21
N ASP A 63 -21.08 -6.50 -6.54
CA ASP A 63 -21.03 -7.85 -7.10
C ASP A 63 -20.26 -7.91 -8.43
N GLY A 64 -19.35 -8.89 -8.53
CA GLY A 64 -18.55 -9.13 -9.73
C GLY A 64 -17.29 -8.28 -9.84
N TRP A 65 -17.02 -7.42 -8.87
CA TRP A 65 -15.74 -6.71 -8.75
C TRP A 65 -14.80 -7.53 -7.88
N GLU A 66 -13.56 -7.70 -8.32
CA GLU A 66 -12.53 -8.44 -7.61
C GLU A 66 -11.51 -7.44 -7.04
N HIS A 67 -11.06 -7.63 -5.81
CA HIS A 67 -10.02 -6.80 -5.21
C HIS A 67 -9.04 -7.65 -4.43
N HIS A 68 -7.82 -7.16 -4.29
CA HIS A 68 -6.82 -7.78 -3.44
C HIS A 68 -5.98 -6.70 -2.76
N ILE A 69 -5.84 -6.78 -1.44
CA ILE A 69 -5.10 -5.81 -0.65
C ILE A 69 -3.99 -6.54 0.10
N ILE A 70 -2.77 -6.05 -0.05
CA ILE A 70 -1.59 -6.56 0.64
C ILE A 70 -1.09 -5.48 1.58
N SER A 71 -1.03 -5.79 2.87
CA SER A 71 -0.37 -4.97 3.88
C SER A 71 1.02 -5.55 4.18
N PHE A 72 2.06 -4.77 3.95
CA PHE A 72 3.46 -5.13 4.18
C PHE A 72 4.00 -4.30 5.34
N SER A 73 4.07 -4.93 6.52
CA SER A 73 4.40 -4.30 7.80
C SER A 73 5.78 -3.64 7.81
N ALA A 74 5.99 -2.70 8.75
CA ALA A 74 7.28 -2.06 8.96
C ALA A 74 8.41 -3.09 9.22
N GLU A 75 8.08 -4.18 9.91
CA GLU A 75 8.96 -5.31 10.09
C GLU A 75 9.39 -5.98 8.79
N GLN A 76 8.41 -6.33 7.95
CA GLN A 76 8.67 -6.98 6.68
C GLN A 76 9.47 -6.08 5.74
N ILE A 77 9.20 -4.76 5.77
CA ILE A 77 9.98 -3.75 5.04
C ILE A 77 11.45 -3.78 5.49
N ASP A 78 11.71 -3.62 6.79
CA ASP A 78 13.07 -3.59 7.32
C ASP A 78 13.85 -4.87 6.97
N ARG A 79 13.21 -6.04 7.14
CA ARG A 79 13.80 -7.34 6.82
C ARG A 79 14.11 -7.49 5.34
N ALA A 80 13.18 -7.12 4.46
CA ALA A 80 13.39 -7.19 3.02
C ALA A 80 14.52 -6.23 2.58
N MET A 81 14.60 -5.05 3.20
CA MET A 81 15.64 -4.06 2.91
C MET A 81 17.06 -4.48 3.32
N GLU A 82 17.23 -5.61 4.02
CA GLU A 82 18.55 -6.25 4.23
C GLU A 82 19.15 -6.79 2.91
N HIS A 83 18.30 -7.09 1.91
CA HIS A 83 18.72 -7.80 0.70
C HIS A 83 18.21 -7.17 -0.61
N GLU A 84 17.17 -6.32 -0.55
CA GLU A 84 16.61 -5.62 -1.69
C GLU A 84 16.34 -4.14 -1.38
N ASN A 85 15.97 -3.34 -2.38
CA ASN A 85 15.57 -1.94 -2.19
C ASN A 85 14.04 -1.81 -2.19
N LEU A 86 13.54 -0.64 -1.80
CA LEU A 86 12.11 -0.40 -1.70
C LEU A 86 11.36 -0.60 -3.03
N ASN A 87 11.95 -0.16 -4.15
CA ASN A 87 11.33 -0.33 -5.47
C ASN A 87 11.17 -1.82 -5.81
N SER A 88 12.16 -2.67 -5.51
CA SER A 88 12.06 -4.12 -5.73
C SER A 88 10.96 -4.76 -4.89
N ILE A 89 10.80 -4.32 -3.63
CA ILE A 89 9.71 -4.74 -2.74
C ILE A 89 8.37 -4.35 -3.38
N GLU A 90 8.22 -3.08 -3.78
CA GLU A 90 6.99 -2.55 -4.37
C GLU A 90 6.60 -3.29 -5.65
N VAL A 91 7.54 -3.51 -6.57
CA VAL A 91 7.31 -4.31 -7.79
C VAL A 91 6.78 -5.71 -7.44
N ARG A 92 7.33 -6.36 -6.41
CA ARG A 92 6.86 -7.68 -5.95
C ARG A 92 5.46 -7.60 -5.33
N LEU A 93 5.17 -6.59 -4.52
CA LEU A 93 3.85 -6.41 -3.90
C LEU A 93 2.77 -6.11 -4.94
N PHE A 94 3.06 -5.25 -5.93
CA PHE A 94 2.17 -5.00 -7.08
C PHE A 94 1.87 -6.29 -7.84
N ALA A 95 2.90 -7.07 -8.18
CA ALA A 95 2.71 -8.35 -8.87
C ALA A 95 1.86 -9.32 -8.03
N GLN A 96 2.12 -9.43 -6.73
CA GLN A 96 1.32 -10.26 -5.81
C GLN A 96 -0.14 -9.80 -5.74
N ALA A 97 -0.40 -8.48 -5.72
CA ALA A 97 -1.76 -7.95 -5.70
C ALA A 97 -2.54 -8.28 -6.97
N ILE A 98 -1.88 -8.20 -8.13
CA ILE A 98 -2.45 -8.58 -9.42
C ILE A 98 -2.76 -10.09 -9.45
N GLU A 99 -1.84 -10.93 -8.96
CA GLU A 99 -2.05 -12.39 -8.91
C GLU A 99 -3.16 -12.81 -7.94
N GLY A 100 -3.40 -12.03 -6.89
CA GLY A 100 -4.53 -12.24 -5.98
C GLY A 100 -5.90 -12.16 -6.66
N ILE A 101 -6.01 -11.42 -7.77
CA ILE A 101 -7.21 -11.37 -8.63
C ILE A 101 -7.11 -12.40 -9.78
N GLY A 102 -5.89 -12.58 -10.30
CA GLY A 102 -5.56 -13.51 -11.37
C GLY A 102 -5.25 -12.79 -12.67
N SER A 103 -3.95 -12.62 -12.93
CA SER A 103 -3.42 -11.87 -14.08
C SER A 103 -3.93 -12.34 -15.45
N HIS A 104 -4.25 -13.64 -15.56
CA HIS A 104 -4.73 -14.28 -16.78
C HIS A 104 -6.13 -13.83 -17.24
N LYS A 105 -6.87 -13.12 -16.39
CA LYS A 105 -8.21 -12.56 -16.70
C LYS A 105 -8.13 -11.12 -17.24
N VAL A 106 -7.00 -10.45 -17.06
CA VAL A 106 -6.85 -9.00 -17.26
C VAL A 106 -6.64 -8.68 -18.74
N SER A 107 -7.54 -7.88 -19.32
CA SER A 107 -7.39 -7.34 -20.68
C SER A 107 -6.69 -5.98 -20.68
N LYS A 108 -6.80 -5.21 -19.59
CA LYS A 108 -6.13 -3.92 -19.43
C LYS A 108 -5.62 -3.75 -18.01
N LEU A 109 -4.32 -3.52 -17.86
CA LEU A 109 -3.65 -3.30 -16.59
C LEU A 109 -3.18 -1.84 -16.52
N VAL A 110 -3.58 -1.13 -15.47
CA VAL A 110 -3.17 0.25 -15.21
C VAL A 110 -2.50 0.31 -13.85
N LEU A 111 -1.27 0.81 -13.81
CA LEU A 111 -0.44 0.90 -12.60
C LEU A 111 -0.13 2.36 -12.29
N ASP A 112 -0.26 2.76 -11.03
CA ASP A 112 0.45 3.94 -10.52
C ASP A 112 1.91 3.57 -10.31
N ALA A 113 2.81 4.23 -11.04
CA ALA A 113 4.23 3.93 -10.97
C ALA A 113 4.90 4.67 -9.81
N CYS A 114 5.53 3.93 -8.89
CA CYS A 114 6.29 4.49 -7.78
C CYS A 114 7.82 4.62 -8.04
N ASP A 115 8.30 4.13 -9.20
CA ASP A 115 9.68 4.26 -9.68
C ASP A 115 9.84 5.52 -10.55
N VAL A 116 11.05 6.08 -10.65
CA VAL A 116 11.38 7.24 -11.49
C VAL A 116 11.16 7.00 -12.99
N ASP A 117 11.13 5.74 -13.42
CA ASP A 117 10.90 5.30 -14.80
C ASP A 117 9.62 4.46 -14.84
N GLU A 118 8.54 5.09 -15.29
CA GLU A 118 7.19 4.53 -15.37
C GLU A 118 7.16 3.26 -16.23
N ALA A 119 7.84 3.28 -17.38
CA ALA A 119 7.83 2.17 -18.32
C ALA A 119 8.64 0.98 -17.78
N ARG A 120 9.76 1.24 -17.10
CA ARG A 120 10.53 0.20 -16.40
C ARG A 120 9.71 -0.42 -15.27
N PHE A 121 8.99 0.37 -14.49
CA PHE A 121 8.13 -0.14 -13.43
C PHE A 121 7.12 -1.15 -13.97
N GLY A 122 6.38 -0.76 -15.01
CA GLY A 122 5.40 -1.63 -15.66
C GLY A 122 6.00 -2.93 -16.18
N ARG A 123 7.16 -2.87 -16.86
CA ARG A 123 7.87 -4.08 -17.33
C ARG A 123 8.32 -4.98 -16.17
N ASN A 124 8.84 -4.39 -15.11
CA ASN A 124 9.30 -5.14 -13.94
C ASN A 124 8.13 -5.83 -13.23
N VAL A 125 6.99 -5.16 -13.06
CA VAL A 125 5.78 -5.75 -12.50
C VAL A 125 5.28 -6.90 -13.38
N THR A 126 5.11 -6.68 -14.67
CA THR A 126 4.57 -7.72 -15.57
C THR A 126 5.52 -8.92 -15.73
N SER A 127 6.83 -8.72 -15.66
CA SER A 127 7.82 -9.81 -15.66
C SER A 127 7.71 -10.76 -14.46
N LYS A 128 7.04 -10.36 -13.39
CA LYS A 128 6.80 -11.18 -12.20
C LYS A 128 5.44 -11.88 -12.22
N LEU A 129 4.58 -11.59 -13.21
CA LEU A 129 3.28 -12.24 -13.36
C LEU A 129 3.45 -13.62 -13.98
N GLN A 130 2.62 -14.58 -13.55
CA GLN A 130 2.58 -15.93 -14.10
C GLN A 130 2.12 -15.93 -15.55
N LYS A 131 1.13 -15.10 -15.86
CA LYS A 131 0.58 -14.97 -17.22
C LYS A 131 -0.04 -13.60 -17.43
N PHE A 132 0.61 -12.77 -18.24
CA PHE A 132 0.04 -11.53 -18.75
C PHE A 132 -0.06 -11.63 -20.26
N GLY A 133 -1.26 -11.48 -20.81
CA GLY A 133 -1.54 -11.78 -22.21
C GLY A 133 -0.77 -10.86 -23.15
N THR A 134 -0.35 -11.38 -24.32
CA THR A 134 0.22 -10.55 -25.39
C THR A 134 -0.80 -9.56 -25.95
N ASP A 135 -2.08 -9.88 -25.82
CA ASP A 135 -3.21 -9.05 -26.25
C ASP A 135 -3.71 -8.13 -25.11
N SER A 136 -3.05 -8.17 -23.94
CA SER A 136 -3.39 -7.33 -22.80
C SER A 136 -2.68 -5.97 -22.89
N GLU A 137 -3.43 -4.89 -22.68
CA GLU A 137 -2.89 -3.53 -22.64
C GLU A 137 -2.23 -3.27 -21.27
N LEU A 138 -1.03 -2.68 -21.28
CA LEU A 138 -0.34 -2.21 -20.08
C LEU A 138 -0.18 -0.69 -20.13
N ILE A 139 -0.68 -0.01 -19.10
CA ILE A 139 -0.43 1.40 -18.82
C ILE A 139 0.29 1.46 -17.46
N SER A 140 1.43 2.13 -17.43
CA SER A 140 2.19 2.37 -16.21
C SER A 140 2.67 3.81 -16.27
N GLU A 141 2.23 4.63 -15.33
CA GLU A 141 2.46 6.08 -15.35
C GLU A 141 2.41 6.66 -13.93
N HIS A 142 3.07 7.80 -13.69
CA HIS A 142 3.04 8.51 -12.40
C HIS A 142 1.71 9.20 -12.22
N LYS A 143 1.12 9.14 -11.02
CA LYS A 143 -0.17 9.78 -10.71
C LYS A 143 -1.28 9.22 -11.61
N ALA A 144 -1.22 7.92 -11.86
CA ALA A 144 -2.27 7.22 -12.58
C ALA A 144 -3.59 7.30 -11.82
N ASP A 145 -3.53 7.37 -10.48
CA ASP A 145 -4.68 7.58 -9.60
C ASP A 145 -5.54 8.82 -9.97
N ALA A 146 -4.89 9.89 -10.44
CA ALA A 146 -5.53 11.13 -10.87
C ALA A 146 -6.06 11.12 -12.31
N ARG A 147 -5.66 10.13 -13.14
CA ARG A 147 -6.00 10.07 -14.58
C ARG A 147 -6.88 8.88 -14.94
N HIS A 148 -6.83 7.82 -14.15
CA HIS A 148 -7.55 6.58 -14.38
C HIS A 148 -8.41 6.24 -13.17
N LEU A 149 -9.74 6.24 -13.37
CA LEU A 149 -10.72 5.92 -12.33
C LEU A 149 -10.41 4.62 -11.60
N ILE A 150 -9.99 3.59 -12.34
CA ILE A 150 -9.68 2.27 -11.76
C ILE A 150 -8.50 2.34 -10.78
N VAL A 151 -7.49 3.17 -11.08
CA VAL A 151 -6.35 3.38 -10.18
C VAL A 151 -6.75 4.29 -9.04
N GLY A 152 -7.52 5.35 -9.28
CA GLY A 152 -8.06 6.20 -8.22
C GLY A 152 -8.89 5.41 -7.20
N ALA A 153 -9.64 4.41 -7.66
CA ALA A 153 -10.40 3.50 -6.80
C ALA A 153 -9.48 2.56 -6.01
N ALA A 154 -8.48 1.94 -6.66
CA ALA A 154 -7.46 1.14 -5.97
C ALA A 154 -6.70 1.96 -4.91
N SER A 155 -6.39 3.22 -5.24
CA SER A 155 -5.78 4.20 -4.35
C SER A 155 -6.60 4.44 -3.09
N ILE A 156 -7.92 4.58 -3.24
CA ILE A 156 -8.84 4.72 -2.10
C ILE A 156 -8.80 3.47 -1.22
N LEU A 157 -8.82 2.26 -1.81
CA LEU A 157 -8.72 1.01 -1.05
C LEU A 157 -7.42 0.95 -0.23
N ALA A 158 -6.27 1.25 -0.88
CA ALA A 158 -4.96 1.26 -0.22
C ALA A 158 -4.90 2.30 0.90
N LYS A 159 -5.32 3.55 0.63
CA LYS A 159 -5.29 4.65 1.59
C LYS A 159 -6.17 4.38 2.80
N VAL A 160 -7.41 3.93 2.60
CA VAL A 160 -8.32 3.64 3.73
C VAL A 160 -7.80 2.48 4.58
N HIS A 161 -7.32 1.40 3.97
CA HIS A 161 -6.75 0.28 4.71
C HIS A 161 -5.52 0.71 5.53
N ARG A 162 -4.64 1.51 4.93
CA ARG A 162 -3.45 2.02 5.62
C ARG A 162 -3.83 2.97 6.78
N ASP A 163 -4.78 3.87 6.57
CA ASP A 163 -5.26 4.79 7.62
C ASP A 163 -5.81 3.99 8.81
N LEU A 164 -6.58 2.92 8.56
CA LEU A 164 -7.08 2.00 9.60
C LEU A 164 -5.96 1.28 10.38
N GLU A 165 -4.90 0.83 9.69
CA GLU A 165 -3.75 0.22 10.37
C GLU A 165 -3.00 1.22 11.24
N VAL A 166 -2.85 2.48 10.80
CA VAL A 166 -2.22 3.52 11.61
C VAL A 166 -3.08 3.85 12.85
N ASP A 167 -4.40 3.90 12.70
CA ASP A 167 -5.34 4.10 13.82
C ASP A 167 -5.29 2.92 14.82
N ARG A 168 -5.14 1.69 14.33
CA ARG A 168 -4.93 0.50 15.17
C ARG A 168 -3.65 0.62 15.99
N ILE A 169 -2.53 0.97 15.35
CA ILE A 169 -1.23 1.16 16.03
C ILE A 169 -1.32 2.28 17.07
N ALA A 170 -2.00 3.39 16.73
CA ALA A 170 -2.21 4.52 17.64
C ALA A 170 -2.98 4.09 18.90
N THR A 171 -4.03 3.29 18.72
CA THR A 171 -4.84 2.73 19.81
C THR A 171 -4.04 1.78 20.69
N GLU A 172 -3.28 0.85 20.10
CA GLU A 172 -2.46 -0.12 20.84
C GLU A 172 -1.34 0.54 21.63
N CYS A 173 -0.73 1.58 21.07
CA CYS A 173 0.32 2.34 21.74
C CYS A 173 -0.24 3.33 22.79
N GLY A 174 -1.54 3.65 22.73
CA GLY A 174 -2.12 4.74 23.51
C GLY A 174 -1.52 6.12 23.13
N LEU A 175 -1.15 6.31 21.87
CA LEU A 175 -0.47 7.51 21.37
C LEU A 175 -1.24 8.14 20.20
N ASP A 176 -1.24 9.48 20.12
CA ASP A 176 -1.66 10.19 18.92
C ASP A 176 -0.51 10.16 17.89
N ILE A 177 -0.52 9.16 17.01
CA ILE A 177 0.53 8.95 16.01
C ILE A 177 0.44 9.95 14.86
N GLY A 178 -0.73 10.55 14.62
CA GLY A 178 -0.98 11.31 13.41
C GLY A 178 -0.87 10.44 12.15
N SER A 179 -0.33 11.00 11.08
CA SER A 179 -0.25 10.37 9.76
C SER A 179 0.87 9.32 9.61
N GLY A 180 1.76 9.19 10.59
CA GLY A 180 2.96 8.34 10.51
C GLY A 180 4.08 8.90 9.62
N TYR A 181 3.89 10.05 8.96
CA TYR A 181 4.92 10.70 8.14
C TYR A 181 5.92 11.51 8.97
N PRO A 182 7.21 11.52 8.60
CA PRO A 182 8.24 12.32 9.30
C PRO A 182 7.94 13.81 9.40
N SER A 183 7.14 14.37 8.48
CA SER A 183 6.79 15.79 8.44
C SER A 183 5.71 16.17 9.46
N ASP A 184 4.90 15.21 9.91
CA ASP A 184 3.76 15.43 10.79
C ASP A 184 4.23 15.67 12.24
N PRO A 185 3.83 16.79 12.87
CA PRO A 185 4.17 17.08 14.26
C PRO A 185 3.77 15.98 15.26
N LYS A 186 2.63 15.32 15.06
CA LYS A 186 2.15 14.25 15.94
C LYS A 186 3.04 13.01 15.82
N THR A 187 3.41 12.64 14.60
CA THR A 187 4.37 11.56 14.33
C THR A 187 5.73 11.84 15.00
N LYS A 188 6.23 13.09 14.89
CA LYS A 188 7.50 13.47 15.52
C LYS A 188 7.43 13.34 17.04
N ALA A 189 6.32 13.77 17.65
CA ALA A 189 6.13 13.67 19.10
C ALA A 189 5.99 12.22 19.57
N SER A 190 5.24 11.38 18.84
CA SER A 190 5.06 9.97 19.19
C SER A 190 6.34 9.16 19.03
N LEU A 191 7.23 9.55 18.10
CA LEU A 191 8.50 8.86 17.86
C LEU A 191 9.35 8.74 19.13
N THR A 192 9.42 9.79 19.97
CA THR A 192 10.18 9.77 21.23
C THR A 192 9.72 8.64 22.16
N SER A 193 8.40 8.43 22.26
CA SER A 193 7.82 7.33 23.04
C SER A 193 8.13 5.97 22.39
N LEU A 194 8.00 5.87 21.07
CA LEU A 194 8.19 4.63 20.30
C LEU A 194 9.65 4.15 20.24
N ILE A 195 10.62 5.01 20.52
CA ILE A 195 12.05 4.64 20.62
C ILE A 195 12.57 4.56 22.06
N SER A 196 11.71 4.79 23.06
CA SER A 196 12.13 4.85 24.47
C SER A 196 12.63 3.49 25.01
N GLY A 197 12.13 2.38 24.45
CA GLY A 197 12.47 1.02 24.84
C GLY A 197 13.92 0.61 24.60
N LYS A 198 14.24 -0.65 24.94
CA LYS A 198 15.56 -1.26 24.67
C LYS A 198 15.81 -1.48 23.17
N ILE A 199 14.74 -1.62 22.41
CA ILE A 199 14.70 -1.66 20.95
C ILE A 199 13.60 -0.69 20.48
N PRO A 200 13.62 -0.19 19.23
CA PRO A 200 12.51 0.60 18.70
C PRO A 200 11.22 -0.23 18.61
N HIS A 201 10.07 0.42 18.61
CA HIS A 201 8.76 -0.23 18.46
C HIS A 201 8.65 -1.03 17.16
N ASN A 202 7.87 -2.13 17.16
CA ASN A 202 7.75 -3.02 15.99
C ASN A 202 7.03 -2.40 14.79
N ASP A 203 6.23 -1.35 15.00
CA ASP A 203 5.59 -0.63 13.88
C ASP A 203 6.43 0.52 13.32
N LEU A 204 7.62 0.77 13.89
CA LEU A 204 8.59 1.66 13.27
C LEU A 204 9.34 0.94 12.15
N ARG A 205 9.65 1.70 11.09
CA ARG A 205 10.60 1.30 10.04
C ARG A 205 12.01 1.65 10.50
N TRP A 206 12.68 0.71 11.14
CA TRP A 206 13.98 0.90 11.79
C TRP A 206 15.08 1.30 10.80
N SER A 207 14.92 0.91 9.54
CA SER A 207 15.85 1.25 8.47
C SER A 207 15.76 2.72 8.00
N TRP A 208 14.68 3.45 8.34
CA TRP A 208 14.47 4.85 7.91
C TRP A 208 15.41 5.81 8.64
N ALA A 209 15.90 6.82 7.91
CA ALA A 209 16.82 7.83 8.44
C ALA A 209 16.23 8.57 9.67
N THR A 210 14.94 8.89 9.66
CA THR A 210 14.28 9.56 10.79
C THR A 210 14.33 8.71 12.07
N VAL A 211 14.11 7.40 11.97
CA VAL A 211 14.18 6.49 13.13
C VAL A 211 15.62 6.33 13.60
N LYS A 212 16.56 6.13 12.67
CA LYS A 212 18.01 6.04 12.98
C LYS A 212 18.54 7.30 13.66
N ASN A 213 18.19 8.48 13.15
CA ASN A 213 18.59 9.75 13.73
C ASN A 213 17.95 9.94 15.10
N GLY A 214 16.63 9.73 15.23
CA GLY A 214 15.95 9.84 16.52
C GLY A 214 16.53 8.92 17.59
N TRP A 215 16.90 7.69 17.23
CA TRP A 215 17.56 6.73 18.13
C TRP A 215 18.94 7.22 18.60
N ARG A 216 19.75 7.73 17.67
CA ARG A 216 21.08 8.28 17.99
C ARG A 216 20.99 9.55 18.83
N ASP A 217 20.05 10.43 18.50
CA ASP A 217 19.82 11.70 19.22
C ASP A 217 19.32 11.45 20.65
N ALA A 218 18.66 10.31 20.89
CA ALA A 218 18.31 9.81 22.22
C ALA A 218 19.50 9.20 23.00
N GLY A 219 20.73 9.27 22.46
CA GLY A 219 21.94 8.76 23.10
C GLY A 219 22.08 7.23 23.09
N LYS A 220 21.32 6.53 22.25
CA LYS A 220 21.26 5.06 22.22
C LYS A 220 22.21 4.41 21.20
N GLY A 221 23.03 5.20 20.51
CA GLY A 221 24.02 4.71 19.54
C GLY A 221 23.39 4.33 18.19
N GLU A 222 23.78 3.19 17.64
CA GLU A 222 23.19 2.65 16.41
C GLU A 222 21.92 1.85 16.70
N VAL A 223 20.98 1.85 15.75
CA VAL A 223 19.76 1.05 15.85
C VAL A 223 20.14 -0.44 15.80
N PRO A 224 19.65 -1.27 16.73
CA PRO A 224 19.98 -2.70 16.75
C PRO A 224 19.41 -3.42 15.52
N LEU A 225 19.96 -4.61 15.23
CA LEU A 225 19.36 -5.49 14.24
C LEU A 225 17.98 -5.95 14.69
N ARG A 226 17.05 -6.04 13.74
CA ARG A 226 15.69 -6.47 14.02
C ARG A 226 15.68 -7.94 14.45
N PRO A 227 15.16 -8.28 15.64
CA PRO A 227 15.18 -9.65 16.13
C PRO A 227 14.52 -10.61 15.14
N ARG A 228 15.17 -11.74 14.83
CA ARG A 228 14.58 -12.82 14.03
C ARG A 228 13.73 -13.73 14.93
N ASN A 229 12.68 -13.19 15.56
CA ASN A 229 11.79 -14.03 16.35
C ASN A 229 10.87 -14.83 15.41
N SER A 230 10.92 -16.16 15.55
CA SER A 230 10.10 -17.15 14.83
C SER A 230 8.62 -17.17 15.24
N GLU A 231 8.17 -16.22 16.07
CA GLU A 231 6.85 -16.25 16.73
C GLU A 231 5.85 -15.18 16.24
N PHE A 232 6.19 -14.38 15.23
CA PHE A 232 5.28 -13.36 14.67
C PHE A 232 5.04 -13.51 13.16
N ILE A 233 4.85 -14.75 12.70
CA ILE A 233 4.25 -15.02 11.38
C ILE A 233 2.72 -15.07 11.58
N SER A 234 2.10 -13.92 11.85
CA SER A 234 0.66 -13.78 11.74
C SER A 234 0.35 -12.39 11.22
N GLY A 235 0.07 -12.31 9.93
CA GLY A 235 -0.24 -11.04 9.29
C GLY A 235 -0.32 -11.12 7.77
N GLN A 236 -0.65 -12.28 7.21
CA GLN A 236 -1.39 -12.29 5.96
C GLN A 236 -2.86 -12.35 6.36
N THR A 237 -3.37 -11.23 6.86
CA THR A 237 -4.80 -11.07 7.08
C THR A 237 -5.38 -10.74 5.71
N SER A 238 -5.95 -11.72 5.02
CA SER A 238 -7.04 -11.38 4.12
C SER A 238 -8.10 -10.71 5.01
N LEU A 239 -8.40 -9.44 4.76
CA LEU A 239 -9.50 -8.77 5.45
C LEU A 239 -10.83 -9.25 4.86
N ASP A 240 -11.08 -10.56 4.91
CA ASP A 240 -12.39 -11.16 4.63
C ASP A 240 -13.35 -11.01 5.83
N GLY A 241 -13.25 -9.89 6.54
CA GLY A 241 -13.95 -9.68 7.80
C GLY A 241 -14.15 -8.22 8.15
N TRP A 242 -14.69 -7.42 7.22
CA TRP A 242 -15.41 -6.17 7.49
C TRP A 242 -16.43 -5.89 6.40
#